data_AF-A0A940V1J2-F1
#
_entry.id   AF-A0A940V1J2-F1
#
_cell.length_a   1.000
_cell.length_b   1.000
_cell.length_c   1.000
_cell.angle_alpha   90.00
_cell.angle_beta   90.00
_cell.angle_gamma   90.00
#
_symmetry.space_group_name_H-M   'P 1'
#
loop_
_entity.id
_entity.type
_entity.pdbx_description
1 polymer ?
#
loop_
_entity_poly.entity_id
_entity_poly.type
_entity_poly.pdbx_seq_one_letter_code
_entity_poly.pdbx_strand_id
1 'polypeptide(L)'
;MTEYKIEEKDSFTVIGFGTELKSHYTDFAGLSKEKSDFWQAVSQDGRLDTLKDLAINDYIFAVNEAVNNKMMHYAGVMTEASAPEAARVIQFPKGEYLV
;
A
#
# COMPACT_ATOMS: atom_id res chain seq x y z
N MET A 1 -4.59 11.47 23.77
CA MET A 1 -5.59 10.48 23.29
C MET A 1 -5.69 10.71 21.80
N THR A 2 -5.43 9.69 20.98
CA THR A 2 -5.48 9.82 19.52
C THR A 2 -6.92 10.07 19.09
N GLU A 3 -7.19 11.17 18.41
CA GLU A 3 -8.51 11.48 17.85
C GLU A 3 -8.73 10.57 16.63
N TYR A 4 -9.50 9.52 16.80
CA TYR A 4 -10.00 8.72 15.68
C TYR A 4 -11.30 9.34 15.17
N LYS A 5 -11.44 9.44 13.85
CA LYS A 5 -12.68 9.89 13.20
C LYS A 5 -13.17 8.82 12.24
N ILE A 6 -14.48 8.67 12.16
CA ILE A 6 -15.10 7.86 11.10
C ILE A 6 -15.40 8.81 9.95
N GLU A 7 -14.82 8.55 8.79
CA GLU A 7 -15.03 9.33 7.57
C GLU A 7 -15.53 8.40 6.46
N GLU A 8 -16.64 8.77 5.81
CA GLU A 8 -17.09 8.11 4.59
C GLU A 8 -16.16 8.53 3.44
N LYS A 9 -15.47 7.57 2.83
CA LYS A 9 -14.65 7.79 1.64
C LYS A 9 -15.32 7.13 0.44
N ASP A 10 -15.34 7.84 -0.68
CA ASP A 10 -15.74 7.27 -1.97
C ASP A 10 -14.78 6.17 -2.42
N SER A 11 -15.22 5.34 -3.37
CA SER A 11 -14.37 4.28 -3.91
C SER A 11 -13.16 4.86 -4.61
N PHE A 12 -11.97 4.37 -4.29
CA PHE A 12 -10.73 4.80 -4.92
C PHE A 12 -9.86 3.61 -5.29
N THR A 13 -8.99 3.82 -6.28
CA THR A 13 -8.07 2.79 -6.75
C THR A 13 -6.65 3.17 -6.36
N VAL A 14 -5.96 2.23 -5.73
CA VAL A 14 -4.54 2.34 -5.43
C VAL A 14 -3.80 1.40 -6.36
N ILE A 15 -2.79 1.92 -7.06
CA ILE A 15 -1.84 1.08 -7.78
C ILE A 15 -0.54 1.03 -7.02
N GLY A 16 0.03 -0.16 -6.87
CA GLY A 16 1.22 -0.32 -6.05
C GLY A 16 2.07 -1.52 -6.41
N PHE A 17 3.36 -1.40 -6.10
CA PHE A 17 4.26 -2.55 -6.12
C PHE A 17 4.25 -3.18 -4.74
N GLY A 18 4.28 -4.51 -4.68
CA GLY A 18 4.30 -5.21 -3.42
C GLY A 18 5.32 -6.31 -3.34
N THR A 19 5.60 -6.68 -2.10
CA THR A 19 6.43 -7.83 -1.75
C THR A 19 5.64 -8.78 -0.86
N GLU A 20 6.01 -10.05 -0.93
CA GLU A 20 5.54 -11.06 0.01
C GLU A 20 6.35 -10.92 1.31
N LEU A 21 5.64 -10.76 2.43
CA LEU A 21 6.22 -10.83 3.77
C LEU A 21 6.32 -12.31 4.17
N LYS A 22 7.53 -12.74 4.52
CA LYS A 22 7.79 -14.14 4.90
C LYS A 22 7.70 -14.36 6.41
N SER A 23 7.84 -13.30 7.21
CA SER A 23 7.73 -13.41 8.66
C SER A 23 6.33 -13.83 9.09
N HIS A 24 6.26 -14.54 10.21
CA HIS A 24 4.99 -14.94 10.81
C HIS A 24 4.24 -13.71 11.33
N TYR A 25 2.90 -13.73 11.33
CA TYR A 25 2.08 -12.58 11.76
C TYR A 25 2.29 -12.15 13.22
N THR A 26 2.84 -13.05 14.04
CA THR A 26 3.20 -12.80 15.45
C THR A 26 4.62 -12.26 15.62
N ASP A 27 5.45 -12.34 14.58
CA ASP A 27 6.82 -11.86 14.60
C ASP A 27 6.86 -10.38 14.17
N PHE A 28 6.40 -9.52 15.07
CA PHE A 28 6.27 -8.08 14.81
C PHE A 28 7.62 -7.43 14.44
N ALA A 29 8.72 -7.91 15.02
CA ALA A 29 10.07 -7.42 14.75
C ALA A 29 10.52 -7.76 13.32
N GLY A 30 10.35 -9.01 12.88
CA GLY A 30 10.65 -9.46 11.52
C GLY A 30 9.78 -8.74 10.49
N LEU A 31 8.47 -8.67 10.71
CA LEU A 31 7.55 -7.95 9.83
C LEU A 31 7.90 -6.47 9.71
N SER A 32 8.22 -5.80 10.82
CA SER A 32 8.60 -4.39 10.81
C SER A 32 9.90 -4.18 10.02
N LYS A 33 10.87 -5.09 10.19
CA LYS A 33 12.13 -5.06 9.44
C LYS A 33 11.90 -5.28 7.94
N GLU A 34 11.14 -6.29 7.55
CA GLU A 34 10.82 -6.57 6.14
C GLU A 34 10.07 -5.41 5.50
N LYS A 35 9.11 -4.82 6.20
CA LYS A 35 8.39 -3.63 5.71
C LYS A 35 9.34 -2.45 5.54
N SER A 36 10.21 -2.18 6.52
CA SER A 36 11.17 -1.08 6.45
C SER A 36 12.17 -1.26 5.31
N ASP A 37 12.69 -2.48 5.14
CA ASP A 37 13.60 -2.84 4.04
C ASP A 37 12.91 -2.67 2.69
N PHE A 38 11.66 -3.13 2.58
CA PHE A 38 10.82 -2.90 1.40
C PHE A 38 10.63 -1.42 1.10
N TRP A 39 10.29 -0.59 2.11
CA TRP A 39 10.13 0.86 1.95
C TRP A 39 11.41 1.53 1.46
N GLN A 40 12.55 1.12 2.01
CA GLN A 40 13.85 1.62 1.58
C GLN A 40 14.15 1.19 0.14
N ALA A 41 13.87 -0.07 -0.21
CA ALA A 41 14.08 -0.60 -1.55
C ALA A 41 13.20 0.11 -2.59
N VAL A 42 11.89 0.27 -2.37
CA VAL A 42 10.99 0.94 -3.34
C VAL A 42 11.32 2.42 -3.53
N SER A 43 11.85 3.06 -2.48
CA SER A 43 12.31 4.45 -2.52
C SER A 43 13.64 4.58 -3.28
N GLN A 44 14.57 3.65 -3.13
CA GLN A 44 15.84 3.66 -3.87
C GLN A 44 15.71 3.19 -5.31
N ASP A 45 14.77 2.29 -5.60
CA ASP A 45 14.58 1.67 -6.91
C ASP A 45 13.83 2.56 -7.90
N GLY A 46 13.29 3.72 -7.47
CA GLY A 46 12.57 4.66 -8.34
C GLY A 46 11.17 4.22 -8.78
N ARG A 47 10.75 3.01 -8.39
CA ARG A 47 9.36 2.52 -8.56
C ARG A 47 8.36 3.45 -7.88
N LEU A 48 8.69 3.95 -6.69
CA LEU A 48 7.82 4.87 -5.96
C LEU A 48 7.69 6.21 -6.70
N ASP A 49 8.79 6.75 -7.25
CA ASP A 49 8.77 8.00 -8.03
C ASP A 49 7.94 7.88 -9.30
N THR A 50 8.01 6.72 -9.98
CA THR A 50 7.17 6.42 -11.14
C THR A 50 5.68 6.43 -10.78
N LEU A 51 5.34 5.86 -9.62
CA LEU A 51 3.97 5.90 -9.12
C LEU A 51 3.55 7.33 -8.76
N LYS A 52 4.41 8.09 -8.08
CA LYS A 52 4.11 9.49 -7.70
C LYS A 52 3.76 10.38 -8.89
N ASP A 53 4.37 10.17 -10.06
CA ASP A 53 4.01 10.91 -11.28
C ASP A 53 2.58 10.63 -11.75
N LEU A 54 2.09 9.41 -11.52
CA LEU A 54 0.72 8.99 -11.81
C LEU A 54 -0.26 9.29 -10.68
N ALA A 55 0.22 9.76 -9.53
CA ALA A 55 -0.60 9.96 -8.35
C ALA A 55 -1.52 11.16 -8.52
N ILE A 56 -2.81 10.99 -8.22
CA ILE A 56 -3.75 12.12 -8.21
C ILE A 56 -3.67 12.94 -6.92
N ASN A 57 -2.86 12.50 -5.95
CA ASN A 57 -2.67 13.13 -4.66
C ASN A 57 -1.24 12.89 -4.13
N ASP A 58 -0.84 13.66 -3.11
CA ASP A 58 0.48 13.53 -2.47
C ASP A 58 0.55 12.35 -1.48
N TYR A 59 -0.50 11.51 -1.44
CA TYR A 59 -0.60 10.43 -0.48
C TYR A 59 0.02 9.14 -1.01
N ILE A 60 0.87 8.55 -0.18
CA ILE A 60 1.41 7.21 -0.41
C ILE A 60 0.65 6.24 0.49
N PHE A 61 0.13 5.18 -0.12
CA PHE A 61 -0.65 4.14 0.55
C PHE A 61 0.23 2.93 0.85
N ALA A 62 0.23 2.54 2.12
CA ALA A 62 0.85 1.30 2.59
C ALA A 62 -0.24 0.23 2.76
N VAL A 63 -0.44 -0.62 1.75
CA VAL A 63 -1.50 -1.63 1.78
C VAL A 63 -0.96 -2.95 2.32
N ASN A 64 -1.67 -3.53 3.28
CA ASN A 64 -1.39 -4.87 3.78
C ASN A 64 -2.56 -5.76 3.37
N GLU A 65 -2.31 -6.76 2.54
CA GLU A 65 -3.34 -7.65 2.00
C GLU A 65 -2.92 -9.11 2.20
N ALA A 66 -3.83 -9.95 2.68
CA ALA A 66 -3.59 -11.38 2.76
C ALA A 66 -4.09 -12.04 1.47
N VAL A 67 -3.18 -12.49 0.60
CA VAL A 67 -3.49 -13.15 -0.68
C VAL A 67 -3.02 -14.59 -0.60
N ASN A 68 -3.91 -15.58 -0.83
CA ASN A 68 -3.54 -17.00 -0.79
C ASN A 68 -2.78 -17.40 0.49
N ASN A 69 -3.28 -17.00 1.67
CA ASN A 69 -2.63 -17.22 2.97
C ASN A 69 -1.23 -16.58 3.13
N LYS A 70 -0.82 -15.69 2.22
CA LYS A 70 0.43 -14.96 2.27
C LYS A 70 0.18 -13.49 2.58
N MET A 71 0.93 -12.94 3.52
CA MET A 71 0.88 -11.51 3.81
C MET A 71 1.65 -10.77 2.73
N MET A 72 0.97 -9.92 1.99
CA MET A 72 1.54 -9.06 0.98
C MET A 72 1.56 -7.63 1.52
N HIS A 73 2.66 -6.92 1.29
CA HIS A 73 2.79 -5.51 1.61
C HIS A 73 3.04 -4.73 0.33
N TYR A 74 2.21 -3.73 0.06
CA TYR A 74 2.28 -2.91 -1.13
C TYR A 74 2.54 -1.45 -0.76
N ALA A 75 3.43 -0.80 -1.51
CA ALA A 75 3.57 0.63 -1.56
C ALA A 75 2.93 1.11 -2.85
N GLY A 76 1.92 1.95 -2.72
CA GLY A 76 1.13 2.44 -3.84
C GLY A 76 0.72 3.89 -3.71
N VAL A 77 0.12 4.40 -4.76
CA VAL A 77 -0.46 5.74 -4.82
C VAL A 77 -1.89 5.64 -5.33
N MET A 78 -2.71 6.63 -5.02
CA MET A 78 -4.03 6.74 -5.62
C MET A 78 -3.87 7.24 -7.05
N THR A 79 -4.48 6.54 -8.02
CA THR A 79 -4.51 6.98 -9.41
C THR A 79 -5.84 6.64 -10.07
N GLU A 80 -6.16 7.38 -11.12
CA GLU A 80 -7.24 7.04 -12.06
C GLU A 80 -6.69 6.40 -13.36
N ALA A 81 -5.36 6.34 -13.50
CA ALA A 81 -4.70 5.71 -14.64
C ALA A 81 -4.75 4.18 -14.57
N SER A 82 -4.58 3.53 -15.73
CA SER A 82 -4.43 2.08 -15.78
C SER A 82 -3.09 1.66 -15.15
N ALA A 83 -3.10 0.58 -14.36
CA ALA A 83 -1.88 0.09 -13.75
C ALA A 83 -0.89 -0.40 -14.82
N PRO A 84 0.41 -0.07 -14.69
CA PRO A 84 1.44 -0.69 -15.51
C PRO A 84 1.50 -2.20 -15.23
N GLU A 85 1.97 -3.00 -16.18
CA GLU A 85 1.95 -4.48 -16.14
C GLU A 85 2.57 -5.09 -14.87
N ALA A 86 3.52 -4.38 -14.24
CA ALA A 86 4.20 -4.84 -13.02
C ALA A 86 3.55 -4.34 -11.71
N ALA A 87 2.57 -3.43 -11.77
CA ALA A 87 1.88 -2.91 -10.59
C ALA A 87 0.57 -3.65 -10.34
N ARG A 88 0.23 -3.77 -9.06
CA ARG A 88 -1.03 -4.35 -8.58
C ARG A 88 -2.09 -3.27 -8.50
N VAL A 89 -3.27 -3.53 -9.05
CA VAL A 89 -4.48 -2.73 -8.84
C VAL A 89 -5.16 -3.19 -7.55
N ILE A 90 -5.38 -2.26 -6.63
CA ILE A 90 -6.03 -2.49 -5.34
C ILE A 90 -7.23 -1.52 -5.28
N GLN A 91 -8.43 -2.07 -5.36
CA GLN A 91 -9.65 -1.26 -5.33
C GLN A 91 -10.18 -1.19 -3.89
N PHE A 92 -10.31 0.03 -3.38
CA PHE A 92 -10.97 0.31 -2.11
C PHE A 92 -12.43 0.68 -2.40
N PRO A 93 -13.42 -0.12 -1.95
CA PRO A 93 -14.82 0.19 -2.16
C PRO A 93 -15.23 1.41 -1.34
N LYS A 94 -16.30 2.09 -1.76
CA LYS A 94 -16.90 3.16 -0.97
C LYS A 94 -17.32 2.62 0.40
N GLY A 95 -16.99 3.34 1.47
CA GLY A 95 -17.34 2.92 2.82
C GLY A 95 -16.86 3.87 3.91
N GLU A 96 -17.17 3.51 5.15
CA GLU A 96 -16.72 4.22 6.35
C GLU A 96 -15.33 3.74 6.76
N TYR A 97 -14.40 4.68 6.92
CA TYR A 97 -13.03 4.43 7.33
C TYR A 97 -12.74 5.09 8.67
N LEU A 98 -12.08 4.35 9.55
CA LEU A 98 -11.51 4.92 10.78
C LEU A 98 -10.16 5.55 10.43
N VAL A 99 -10.07 6.87 10.55
CA VAL A 99 -8.87 7.69 10.29
C VAL A 99 -8.30 8.30 11.55
#